data_AF-A0A971AZ75-F1
#
_entry.id   AF-A0A971AZ75-F1
#
_cell.length_a   1.000
_cell.length_b   1.000
_cell.length_c   1.000
_cell.angle_alpha   90.00
_cell.angle_beta   90.00
_cell.angle_gamma   90.00
#
_symmetry.space_group_name_H-M   'P 1'
#
loop_
_entity.id
_entity.type
_entity.pdbx_description
1 polymer ?
#
loop_
_entity_poly.entity_id
_entity_poly.type
_entity_poly.pdbx_seq_one_letter_code
_entity_poly.pdbx_strand_id
1 'polypeptide(L)'
;MNAPPELPIRNHDDRARSRRLILDASVGGALVLALLIVLVIDALSGQEAARQPVIQEVVGETKPAELVATRLRLAVTPPEYDDMGSLLDTLGQGYQYETIQLDDLLAADRLKCHDVVFLTCGGVPTSWLSQRLRDSERGSAGVYRAKPETVRALYDSLRDFVRDGGTLYVSDFHFDVLVIAFPEYVDEQAVGRGAVQTIEATVVDEGLKGQLGEKISLRFDKRDWRPAAFRTTKVTTYLEGEFELLDGTRREGALLVSFPYGKGTVVFTSFHNEAQNSDIEKLLLRYLVFATVTAREQEDVRQVLVKGGFSPRQRNLLALTTEEQPITDSYQHEEVGPLQFVLGFANRGARLRLTVTSPGGERLEKSGQETFSIRIEQAKVGKWQYTIAPEQVPYRNFPFTLTVAEKADQ
;
A
#
# COMPACT_ATOMS: atom_id res chain seq x y z
N MET A 1 6.14 -19.11 76.90
CA MET A 1 5.37 -18.09 76.16
C MET A 1 4.81 -18.75 74.91
N ASN A 2 3.51 -18.57 74.68
CA ASN A 2 2.64 -19.45 73.91
C ASN A 2 2.86 -19.39 72.40
N ALA A 3 2.74 -20.55 71.73
CA ALA A 3 2.67 -20.67 70.28
C ALA A 3 1.32 -20.15 69.74
N PRO A 4 1.27 -19.55 68.53
CA PRO A 4 0.04 -19.05 67.93
C PRO A 4 -0.78 -20.19 67.30
N PRO A 5 -2.10 -20.03 67.14
CA PRO A 5 -2.98 -21.06 66.61
C PRO A 5 -2.89 -21.14 65.08
N GLU A 6 -2.88 -22.37 64.54
CA GLU A 6 -3.02 -22.65 63.11
C GLU A 6 -4.42 -22.29 62.61
N LEU A 7 -4.49 -21.54 61.50
CA LEU A 7 -5.74 -21.23 60.80
C LEU A 7 -6.11 -22.35 59.82
N PRO A 8 -7.41 -22.68 59.67
CA PRO A 8 -7.86 -23.75 58.80
C PRO A 8 -7.77 -23.35 57.32
N ILE A 9 -7.11 -24.20 56.52
CA ILE A 9 -7.07 -24.10 55.07
C ILE A 9 -8.47 -24.38 54.51
N ARG A 10 -9.11 -23.35 53.95
CA ARG A 10 -10.46 -23.41 53.39
C ARG A 10 -10.36 -23.78 51.90
N ASN A 11 -10.75 -25.01 51.55
CA ASN A 11 -10.85 -25.49 50.16
C ASN A 11 -11.88 -24.63 49.37
N HIS A 12 -11.40 -23.75 48.50
CA HIS A 12 -12.23 -22.83 47.72
C HIS A 12 -12.25 -23.10 46.21
N ASP A 13 -11.65 -24.21 45.75
CA ASP A 13 -11.28 -24.37 44.32
C ASP A 13 -12.24 -25.21 43.45
N ASP A 14 -13.15 -25.99 44.02
CA ASP A 14 -13.98 -26.92 43.21
C ASP A 14 -15.11 -26.24 42.43
N ARG A 15 -15.63 -25.10 42.90
CA ARG A 15 -16.73 -24.38 42.23
C ARG A 15 -16.28 -23.63 40.98
N ALA A 16 -15.03 -23.19 40.93
CA ALA A 16 -14.48 -22.48 39.78
C ALA A 16 -14.21 -23.44 38.60
N ARG A 17 -13.76 -24.66 38.89
CA ARG A 17 -13.50 -25.70 37.88
C ARG A 17 -14.77 -26.21 37.20
N SER A 18 -15.84 -26.44 37.98
CA SER A 18 -17.11 -26.91 37.44
C SER A 18 -17.77 -25.89 36.50
N ARG A 19 -17.66 -24.59 36.78
CA ARG A 19 -18.21 -23.54 35.90
C ARG A 19 -17.49 -23.41 34.57
N ARG A 20 -16.17 -23.63 34.52
CA ARG A 20 -15.40 -23.61 33.26
C ARG A 20 -15.77 -24.77 32.35
N LEU A 21 -15.92 -25.98 32.90
CA LEU A 21 -16.30 -27.17 32.12
C LEU A 21 -17.67 -27.04 31.46
N ILE A 22 -18.65 -26.40 32.12
CA ILE A 22 -19.98 -26.17 31.53
C ILE A 22 -19.91 -25.15 30.40
N LEU A 23 -19.08 -24.10 30.55
CA LEU A 23 -18.92 -23.06 29.56
C LEU A 23 -18.22 -23.61 28.30
N ASP A 24 -17.15 -24.38 28.48
CA ASP A 24 -16.42 -25.00 27.37
C ASP A 24 -17.29 -26.03 26.61
N ALA A 25 -18.11 -26.82 27.33
CA ALA A 25 -19.05 -27.74 26.70
C ALA A 25 -20.14 -27.02 25.89
N SER A 26 -20.62 -25.86 26.36
CA SER A 26 -21.63 -25.07 25.65
C SER A 26 -21.10 -24.47 24.34
N VAL A 27 -19.86 -23.99 24.34
CA VAL A 27 -19.19 -23.46 23.15
C VAL A 27 -18.93 -24.58 22.14
N GLY A 28 -18.45 -25.74 22.59
CA GLY A 28 -18.26 -26.91 21.74
C GLY A 28 -19.56 -27.38 21.06
N GLY A 29 -20.67 -27.43 21.81
CA GLY A 29 -21.98 -27.79 21.27
C GLY A 29 -22.49 -26.80 20.20
N ALA A 30 -22.32 -25.50 20.43
CA ALA A 30 -22.74 -24.47 19.47
C ALA A 30 -21.95 -24.54 18.14
N LEU A 31 -20.64 -24.84 18.21
CA LEU A 31 -19.79 -25.02 17.03
C LEU A 31 -20.19 -26.23 16.19
N VAL A 32 -20.49 -27.38 16.82
CA VAL A 32 -20.97 -28.58 16.12
C VAL A 32 -22.30 -28.32 15.42
N LEU A 33 -23.22 -27.60 16.08
CA LEU A 33 -24.50 -27.25 15.48
C LEU A 33 -24.35 -26.34 14.27
N ALA A 34 -23.46 -25.34 14.34
CA ALA A 34 -23.18 -24.45 13.20
C ALA A 34 -22.60 -25.21 12.00
N LEU A 35 -21.69 -26.16 12.24
CA LEU A 35 -21.12 -27.03 11.20
C LEU A 35 -22.17 -27.92 10.54
N LEU A 36 -23.11 -28.48 11.32
CA LEU A 36 -24.22 -29.26 10.78
C LEU A 36 -25.15 -28.41 9.90
N ILE A 37 -25.41 -27.16 10.28
CA ILE A 37 -26.24 -26.24 9.47
C ILE A 37 -25.57 -25.97 8.11
N VAL A 38 -24.26 -25.71 8.08
CA VAL A 38 -23.52 -25.49 6.83
C VAL A 38 -23.55 -26.74 5.94
N LEU A 39 -23.33 -27.93 6.51
CA LEU A 39 -23.40 -29.21 5.78
C LEU A 39 -24.79 -29.45 5.17
N VAL A 40 -25.86 -29.11 5.88
CA VAL A 40 -27.23 -29.22 5.36
C VAL A 40 -27.48 -28.22 4.23
N ILE A 41 -26.99 -26.98 4.34
CA ILE A 41 -27.13 -25.97 3.29
C ILE A 41 -26.40 -26.39 2.02
N ASP A 42 -25.17 -26.92 2.13
CA ASP A 42 -24.41 -27.42 0.99
C ASP A 42 -25.09 -28.65 0.34
N ALA A 43 -25.60 -29.58 1.16
CA ALA A 43 -26.31 -30.76 0.67
C ALA A 43 -27.61 -30.40 -0.08
N LEU A 44 -28.31 -29.34 0.34
CA LEU A 44 -29.51 -28.84 -0.33
C LEU A 44 -29.20 -28.00 -1.57
N SER A 45 -28.02 -27.38 -1.65
CA SER A 45 -27.63 -26.53 -2.78
C SER A 45 -27.06 -27.32 -3.97
N GLY A 46 -26.74 -28.61 -3.78
CA GLY A 46 -26.17 -29.49 -4.82
C GLY A 46 -27.14 -29.98 -5.90
N GLN A 47 -28.41 -29.52 -5.93
CA GLN A 47 -29.45 -30.08 -6.81
C GLN A 47 -29.74 -29.27 -8.08
N GLU A 48 -28.95 -28.24 -8.40
CA GLU A 48 -29.11 -27.41 -9.62
C GLU A 48 -28.21 -27.81 -10.80
N ALA A 49 -27.74 -29.06 -10.85
CA ALA A 49 -27.06 -29.61 -12.02
C ALA A 49 -28.04 -30.39 -12.91
N ALA A 50 -28.53 -29.74 -13.98
CA ALA A 50 -28.89 -30.31 -15.30
C ALA A 50 -30.08 -29.61 -15.98
N ARG A 51 -29.89 -28.35 -16.39
CA ARG A 51 -30.56 -27.82 -17.59
C ARG A 51 -29.50 -27.17 -18.46
N GLN A 52 -28.99 -27.93 -19.42
CA GLN A 52 -28.21 -27.35 -20.51
C GLN A 52 -29.17 -26.57 -21.40
N PRO A 53 -29.07 -25.22 -21.50
CA PRO A 53 -29.77 -24.50 -22.53
C PRO A 53 -29.17 -24.91 -23.88
N VAL A 54 -30.02 -25.35 -24.79
CA VAL A 54 -29.69 -25.50 -26.21
C VAL A 54 -29.43 -24.09 -26.74
N ILE A 55 -28.16 -23.68 -26.79
CA ILE A 55 -27.75 -22.42 -27.41
C ILE A 55 -27.75 -22.65 -28.93
N GLN A 56 -28.71 -22.03 -29.62
CA GLN A 56 -28.62 -21.84 -31.07
C GLN A 56 -27.50 -20.84 -31.34
N GLU A 57 -26.44 -21.33 -31.99
CA GLU A 57 -25.27 -20.57 -32.39
C GLU A 57 -25.64 -19.64 -33.56
N VAL A 58 -26.15 -18.46 -33.24
CA VAL A 58 -26.24 -17.35 -34.20
C VAL A 58 -24.87 -16.71 -34.25
N VAL A 59 -24.04 -17.15 -35.21
CA VAL A 59 -22.75 -16.53 -35.55
C VAL A 59 -23.03 -15.18 -36.20
N GLY A 60 -23.35 -14.18 -35.38
CA GLY A 60 -23.22 -12.78 -35.74
C GLY A 60 -21.84 -12.31 -35.32
N GLU A 61 -21.07 -11.73 -36.24
CA GLU A 61 -19.86 -10.96 -35.91
C GLU A 61 -20.23 -9.82 -34.96
N THR A 62 -20.28 -10.08 -33.65
CA THR A 62 -20.31 -9.04 -32.64
C THR A 62 -18.97 -8.34 -32.68
N LYS A 63 -18.94 -7.17 -33.32
CA LYS A 63 -17.86 -6.18 -33.21
C LYS A 63 -17.48 -6.08 -31.73
N PRO A 64 -16.23 -6.34 -31.34
CA PRO A 64 -15.81 -6.32 -29.95
C PRO A 64 -16.28 -5.01 -29.32
N ALA A 65 -17.03 -5.11 -28.21
CA ALA A 65 -17.45 -3.94 -27.46
C ALA A 65 -16.20 -3.11 -27.17
N GLU A 66 -16.19 -1.86 -27.65
CA GLU A 66 -15.08 -0.95 -27.45
C GLU A 66 -14.95 -0.73 -25.94
N LEU A 67 -13.93 -1.37 -25.35
CA LEU A 67 -13.65 -1.27 -23.92
C LEU A 67 -13.35 0.18 -23.60
N VAL A 68 -14.29 0.86 -22.96
CA VAL A 68 -14.09 2.21 -22.47
C VAL A 68 -13.06 2.13 -21.34
N ALA A 69 -11.83 2.50 -21.65
CA ALA A 69 -10.74 2.56 -20.68
C ALA A 69 -11.19 3.38 -19.46
N THR A 70 -11.19 2.74 -18.28
CA THR A 70 -11.49 3.45 -17.04
C THR A 70 -10.31 4.36 -16.70
N ARG A 71 -10.58 5.66 -16.62
CA ARG A 71 -9.54 6.64 -16.27
C ARG A 71 -9.24 6.57 -14.79
N LEU A 72 -7.96 6.70 -14.43
CA LEU A 72 -7.52 6.90 -13.06
C LEU A 72 -8.07 8.24 -12.52
N ARG A 73 -8.73 8.20 -11.35
CA ARG A 73 -9.35 9.38 -10.73
C ARG A 73 -8.48 9.85 -9.57
N LEU A 74 -7.73 10.93 -9.79
CA LEU A 74 -6.80 11.47 -8.81
C LEU A 74 -7.39 12.71 -8.13
N ALA A 75 -7.16 12.86 -6.83
CA ALA A 75 -7.40 14.08 -6.09
C ALA A 75 -6.11 14.57 -5.44
N VAL A 76 -5.90 15.89 -5.42
CA VAL A 76 -4.73 16.52 -4.81
C VAL A 76 -5.19 17.70 -3.97
N THR A 77 -4.69 17.84 -2.75
CA THR A 77 -4.92 19.05 -1.94
C THR A 77 -4.12 20.24 -2.48
N PRO A 78 -4.51 21.49 -2.20
CA PRO A 78 -3.79 22.65 -2.71
C PRO A 78 -2.31 22.65 -2.26
N PRO A 79 -1.38 23.13 -3.08
CA PRO A 79 0.02 23.17 -2.71
C PRO A 79 0.28 24.23 -1.62
N GLU A 80 1.14 23.90 -0.66
CA GLU A 80 1.70 24.87 0.30
C GLU A 80 3.21 24.67 0.46
N TYR A 81 3.64 23.47 0.87
CA TYR A 81 5.07 23.09 0.92
C TYR A 81 5.42 21.98 -0.08
N ASP A 82 4.38 21.34 -0.63
CA ASP A 82 4.47 20.24 -1.57
C ASP A 82 3.53 20.51 -2.74
N ASP A 83 4.06 20.41 -3.96
CA ASP A 83 3.28 20.54 -5.19
C ASP A 83 3.26 19.23 -5.99
N MET A 84 2.46 18.27 -5.49
CA MET A 84 2.23 17.02 -6.19
C MET A 84 1.48 17.24 -7.51
N GLY A 85 0.66 18.29 -7.60
CA GLY A 85 -0.06 18.64 -8.83
C GLY A 85 0.90 18.91 -9.98
N SER A 86 1.89 19.77 -9.75
CA SER A 86 2.93 20.07 -10.74
C SER A 86 3.69 18.82 -11.18
N LEU A 87 3.99 17.88 -10.28
CA LEU A 87 4.63 16.63 -10.65
C LEU A 87 3.74 15.79 -11.57
N LEU A 88 2.47 15.61 -11.22
CA LEU A 88 1.49 14.85 -12.01
C LEU A 88 1.33 15.45 -13.42
N ASP A 89 1.35 16.77 -13.54
CA ASP A 89 1.30 17.46 -14.83
C ASP A 89 2.48 17.08 -15.74
N THR A 90 3.66 16.80 -15.18
CA THR A 90 4.82 16.34 -15.98
C THR A 90 4.70 14.89 -16.47
N LEU A 91 3.85 14.08 -15.83
CA LEU A 91 3.66 12.66 -16.19
C LEU A 91 2.71 12.47 -17.37
N GLY A 92 1.93 13.50 -17.71
CA GLY A 92 1.06 13.53 -18.89
C GLY A 92 -0.41 13.24 -18.59
N GLN A 93 -1.22 13.15 -19.65
CA GLN A 93 -2.69 13.19 -19.56
C GLN A 93 -3.34 12.06 -18.76
N GLY A 94 -2.63 10.95 -18.52
CA GLY A 94 -3.10 9.86 -17.65
C GLY A 94 -3.22 10.24 -16.17
N TYR A 95 -2.58 11.34 -15.77
CA TYR A 95 -2.44 11.78 -14.39
C TYR A 95 -3.19 13.07 -14.09
N GLN A 96 -4.22 13.41 -14.87
CA GLN A 96 -5.10 14.54 -14.53
C GLN A 96 -5.76 14.29 -13.18
N TYR A 97 -5.87 15.35 -12.40
CA TYR A 97 -6.38 15.33 -11.04
C TYR A 97 -7.43 16.42 -10.82
N GLU A 98 -8.27 16.22 -9.80
CA GLU A 98 -9.13 17.23 -9.20
C GLU A 98 -8.40 17.85 -8.01
N THR A 99 -8.35 19.18 -7.93
CA THR A 99 -7.96 19.85 -6.69
C THR A 99 -9.12 19.79 -5.71
N ILE A 100 -8.94 19.12 -4.58
CA ILE A 100 -9.93 19.06 -3.49
C ILE A 100 -9.49 19.94 -2.33
N GLN A 101 -10.43 20.48 -1.56
CA GLN A 101 -10.11 21.24 -0.35
C GLN A 101 -9.85 20.29 0.82
N LEU A 102 -9.15 20.75 1.87
CA LEU A 102 -8.95 19.92 3.06
C LEU A 102 -10.29 19.51 3.70
N ASP A 103 -11.30 20.37 3.70
CA ASP A 103 -12.64 20.03 4.20
C ASP A 103 -13.31 18.86 3.44
N ASP A 104 -12.95 18.60 2.17
CA ASP A 104 -13.44 17.42 1.44
C ASP A 104 -12.97 16.10 2.09
N LEU A 105 -11.85 16.12 2.82
CA LEU A 105 -11.35 14.96 3.58
C LEU A 105 -12.30 14.56 4.71
N LEU A 106 -13.20 15.43 5.16
CA LEU A 106 -14.19 15.11 6.18
C LEU A 106 -15.41 14.36 5.61
N ALA A 107 -15.50 14.21 4.29
CA ALA A 107 -16.66 13.65 3.60
C ALA A 107 -16.28 12.38 2.82
N ALA A 108 -16.56 11.20 3.39
CA ALA A 108 -16.26 9.91 2.76
C ALA A 108 -16.78 9.79 1.32
N ASP A 109 -18.00 10.28 1.06
CA ASP A 109 -18.60 10.21 -0.27
C ASP A 109 -17.91 11.08 -1.31
N ARG A 110 -17.23 12.17 -0.89
CA ARG A 110 -16.36 12.95 -1.79
C ARG A 110 -15.14 12.13 -2.19
N LEU A 111 -14.50 11.45 -1.23
CA LEU A 111 -13.29 10.66 -1.47
C LEU A 111 -13.55 9.40 -2.32
N LYS A 112 -14.72 8.78 -2.22
CA LYS A 112 -15.11 7.61 -3.04
C LYS A 112 -15.15 7.89 -4.55
N CYS A 113 -15.21 9.16 -4.94
CA CYS A 113 -15.14 9.57 -6.34
C CYS A 113 -13.72 9.45 -6.92
N HIS A 114 -12.72 9.19 -6.08
CA HIS A 114 -11.31 9.09 -6.46
C HIS A 114 -10.77 7.69 -6.20
N ASP A 115 -9.74 7.31 -6.94
CA ASP A 115 -8.96 6.10 -6.70
C ASP A 115 -7.76 6.41 -5.79
N VAL A 116 -7.22 7.63 -5.89
CA VAL A 116 -6.06 8.09 -5.12
C VAL A 116 -6.28 9.51 -4.64
N VAL A 117 -5.93 9.77 -3.38
CA VAL A 117 -5.91 11.10 -2.77
C VAL A 117 -4.49 11.41 -2.33
N PHE A 118 -3.93 12.51 -2.84
CA PHE A 118 -2.65 13.07 -2.41
C PHE A 118 -2.91 14.21 -1.42
N LEU A 119 -2.70 13.93 -0.13
CA LEU A 119 -2.71 14.89 0.96
C LEU A 119 -1.29 15.46 1.16
N THR A 120 -0.98 16.50 0.41
CA THR A 120 0.32 17.18 0.39
C THR A 120 0.52 18.05 1.63
N CYS A 121 1.76 18.23 2.08
CA CYS A 121 2.09 18.96 3.31
C CYS A 121 1.60 20.42 3.26
N GLY A 122 0.96 20.84 4.36
CA GLY A 122 0.43 22.19 4.55
C GLY A 122 -0.13 22.39 5.94
N GLY A 123 -0.72 23.57 6.18
CA GLY A 123 -1.56 23.85 7.32
C GLY A 123 -2.95 23.25 7.16
N VAL A 124 -3.70 23.20 8.26
CA VAL A 124 -5.10 22.76 8.26
C VAL A 124 -6.05 23.96 8.36
N PRO A 125 -7.30 23.84 7.87
CA PRO A 125 -8.28 24.92 7.98
C PRO A 125 -8.51 25.34 9.44
N THR A 126 -8.68 26.64 9.69
CA THR A 126 -8.99 27.14 11.04
C THR A 126 -10.31 26.60 11.57
N SER A 127 -11.23 26.19 10.69
CA SER A 127 -12.48 25.50 11.01
C SER A 127 -12.25 24.17 11.76
N TRP A 128 -11.09 23.54 11.60
CA TRP A 128 -10.71 22.30 12.28
C TRP A 128 -10.16 22.51 13.68
N LEU A 129 -9.79 23.75 14.01
CA LEU A 129 -9.01 24.07 15.19
C LEU A 129 -9.91 24.56 16.32
N SER A 130 -9.59 24.14 17.55
CA SER A 130 -10.26 24.56 18.77
C SER A 130 -9.32 25.42 19.61
N GLN A 131 -8.91 24.94 20.78
CA GLN A 131 -8.04 25.66 21.70
C GLN A 131 -6.60 25.74 21.17
N ARG A 132 -6.05 26.95 21.16
CA ARG A 132 -4.61 27.18 20.93
C ARG A 132 -3.82 26.64 22.13
N LEU A 133 -2.81 25.82 21.85
CA LEU A 133 -1.97 25.19 22.87
C LEU A 133 -0.67 25.97 23.09
N ARG A 134 -0.04 26.42 22.01
CA ARG A 134 1.22 27.20 22.05
C ARG A 134 1.47 27.95 20.74
N ASP A 135 2.50 28.79 20.74
CA ASP A 135 3.03 29.40 19.51
C ASP A 135 3.69 28.36 18.60
N SER A 136 3.75 28.67 17.30
CA SER A 136 4.41 27.84 16.31
C SER A 136 5.87 28.23 16.21
N GLU A 137 6.77 27.25 16.19
CA GLU A 137 8.19 27.48 15.95
C GLU A 137 8.50 27.81 14.48
N ARG A 138 7.54 27.63 13.55
CA ARG A 138 7.65 27.96 12.11
C ARG A 138 7.08 29.33 11.74
N GLY A 139 6.64 30.13 12.71
CA GLY A 139 5.97 31.42 12.42
C GLY A 139 4.55 31.29 11.87
N SER A 140 3.93 30.10 11.95
CA SER A 140 2.51 29.92 11.64
C SER A 140 1.61 30.37 12.81
N ALA A 141 0.29 30.30 12.63
CA ALA A 141 -0.69 30.81 13.61
C ALA A 141 -0.64 30.16 15.01
N GLY A 142 0.13 29.09 15.20
CA GLY A 142 0.27 28.37 16.47
C GLY A 142 0.04 26.87 16.34
N VAL A 143 0.19 26.16 17.46
CA VAL A 143 -0.23 24.77 17.61
C VAL A 143 -1.59 24.75 18.29
N TYR A 144 -2.53 24.00 17.73
CA TYR A 144 -3.92 23.95 18.17
C TYR A 144 -4.36 22.52 18.41
N ARG A 145 -5.36 22.34 19.28
CA ARG A 145 -6.09 21.08 19.38
C ARG A 145 -7.13 21.01 18.27
N ALA A 146 -7.21 19.88 17.57
CA ALA A 146 -8.29 19.63 16.61
C ALA A 146 -9.65 19.52 17.32
N LYS A 147 -10.72 19.99 16.68
CA LYS A 147 -12.09 19.87 17.20
C LYS A 147 -12.52 18.39 17.25
N PRO A 148 -13.24 17.95 18.29
CA PRO A 148 -13.66 16.55 18.41
C PRO A 148 -14.46 16.02 17.21
N GLU A 149 -15.32 16.85 16.63
CA GLU A 149 -16.10 16.51 15.42
C GLU A 149 -15.21 16.32 14.19
N THR A 150 -14.18 17.14 14.02
CA THR A 150 -13.19 17.00 12.94
C THR A 150 -12.38 15.72 13.12
N VAL A 151 -11.94 15.42 14.34
CA VAL A 151 -11.20 14.18 14.65
C VAL A 151 -12.03 12.96 14.28
N ARG A 152 -13.31 12.94 14.66
CA ARG A 152 -14.23 11.84 14.31
C ARG A 152 -14.42 11.73 12.80
N ALA A 153 -14.70 12.85 12.13
CA ALA A 153 -14.93 12.85 10.69
C ALA A 153 -13.70 12.35 9.90
N LEU A 154 -12.49 12.81 10.24
CA LEU A 154 -11.24 12.32 9.64
C LEU A 154 -11.01 10.83 9.89
N TYR A 155 -11.29 10.37 11.12
CA TYR A 155 -11.19 8.96 11.47
C TYR A 155 -12.09 8.11 10.56
N ASP A 156 -13.37 8.47 10.46
CA ASP A 156 -14.35 7.69 9.71
C ASP A 156 -14.07 7.77 8.19
N SER A 157 -13.89 8.96 7.64
CA SER A 157 -13.80 9.17 6.20
C SER A 157 -12.55 8.56 5.55
N LEU A 158 -11.38 8.76 6.14
CA LEU A 158 -10.12 8.28 5.57
C LEU A 158 -10.01 6.76 5.70
N ARG A 159 -10.46 6.20 6.83
CA ARG A 159 -10.51 4.74 7.00
C ARG A 159 -11.47 4.12 6.01
N ASP A 160 -12.66 4.68 5.82
CA ASP A 160 -13.63 4.18 4.84
C ASP A 160 -13.06 4.23 3.42
N PHE A 161 -12.48 5.37 3.02
CA PHE A 161 -11.84 5.53 1.71
C PHE A 161 -10.75 4.47 1.46
N VAL A 162 -9.81 4.30 2.39
CA VAL A 162 -8.72 3.34 2.22
C VAL A 162 -9.24 1.90 2.30
N ARG A 163 -10.14 1.61 3.26
CA ARG A 163 -10.73 0.26 3.40
C ARG A 163 -11.42 -0.21 2.14
N ASP A 164 -12.09 0.71 1.44
CA ASP A 164 -12.85 0.42 0.22
C ASP A 164 -11.99 0.36 -1.05
N GLY A 165 -10.67 0.54 -0.92
CA GLY A 165 -9.71 0.35 -2.01
C GLY A 165 -9.04 1.62 -2.51
N GLY A 166 -9.27 2.76 -1.86
CA GLY A 166 -8.58 4.01 -2.16
C GLY A 166 -7.12 3.98 -1.70
N THR A 167 -6.24 4.66 -2.43
CA THR A 167 -4.87 4.93 -1.97
C THR A 167 -4.76 6.33 -1.41
N LEU A 168 -4.22 6.45 -0.19
CA LEU A 168 -3.95 7.73 0.45
C LEU A 168 -2.45 7.97 0.53
N TYR A 169 -1.96 8.99 -0.18
CA TYR A 169 -0.60 9.50 0.00
C TYR A 169 -0.64 10.69 0.96
N VAL A 170 0.26 10.72 1.94
CA VAL A 170 0.36 11.80 2.93
C VAL A 170 1.82 12.21 3.14
N SER A 171 2.11 13.50 3.28
CA SER A 171 3.47 13.98 3.55
C SER A 171 3.59 14.87 4.79
N ASP A 172 4.76 14.79 5.42
CA ASP A 172 5.26 15.61 6.52
C ASP A 172 4.19 15.97 7.58
N PHE A 173 3.73 17.23 7.63
CA PHE A 173 2.83 17.74 8.67
C PHE A 173 1.49 17.00 8.76
N HIS A 174 1.04 16.43 7.65
CA HIS A 174 -0.20 15.66 7.66
C HIS A 174 -0.01 14.25 8.29
N PHE A 175 1.16 13.92 8.82
CA PHE A 175 1.32 12.80 9.75
C PHE A 175 0.29 12.84 10.89
N ASP A 176 0.00 14.02 11.44
CA ASP A 176 -0.98 14.16 12.52
C ASP A 176 -2.41 13.73 12.09
N VAL A 177 -2.74 13.85 10.79
CA VAL A 177 -3.98 13.32 10.22
C VAL A 177 -3.96 11.78 10.20
N LEU A 178 -2.82 11.17 9.92
CA LEU A 178 -2.66 9.72 10.00
C LEU A 178 -2.68 9.20 11.44
N VAL A 179 -2.17 9.97 12.41
CA VAL A 179 -2.29 9.62 13.84
C VAL A 179 -3.77 9.56 14.25
N ILE A 180 -4.59 10.47 13.73
CA ILE A 180 -6.04 10.43 13.94
C ILE A 180 -6.65 9.22 13.25
N ALA A 181 -6.41 9.02 11.95
CA ALA A 181 -7.12 8.01 11.16
C ALA A 181 -6.63 6.56 11.37
N PHE A 182 -5.36 6.36 11.73
CA PHE A 182 -4.72 5.05 11.83
C PHE A 182 -3.84 4.92 13.09
N PRO A 183 -4.36 5.22 14.29
CA PRO A 183 -3.58 5.24 15.52
C PRO A 183 -2.93 3.88 15.83
N GLU A 184 -3.51 2.77 15.36
CA GLU A 184 -2.98 1.43 15.57
C GLU A 184 -1.66 1.15 14.82
N TYR A 185 -1.31 1.96 13.83
CA TYR A 185 -0.04 1.86 13.10
C TYR A 185 1.06 2.73 13.70
N VAL A 186 0.71 3.72 14.52
CA VAL A 186 1.65 4.67 15.11
C VAL A 186 2.47 4.01 16.21
N ASP A 187 3.76 4.33 16.23
CA ASP A 187 4.64 4.10 17.36
C ASP A 187 4.82 5.42 18.13
N GLU A 188 4.08 5.55 19.23
CA GLU A 188 4.10 6.75 20.08
C GLU A 188 5.50 7.10 20.62
N GLN A 189 6.39 6.11 20.77
CA GLN A 189 7.77 6.34 21.22
C GLN A 189 8.66 6.89 20.09
N ALA A 190 8.30 6.58 18.85
CA ALA A 190 8.98 7.04 17.66
C ALA A 190 8.54 8.46 17.25
N VAL A 191 7.39 8.96 17.73
CA VAL A 191 6.88 10.30 17.41
C VAL A 191 7.88 11.37 17.85
N GLY A 192 8.15 12.30 16.95
CA GLY A 192 9.11 13.38 17.17
C GLY A 192 8.90 14.56 16.24
N ARG A 193 9.78 15.54 16.37
CA ARG A 193 9.83 16.77 15.57
C ARG A 193 11.26 16.92 15.08
N GLY A 194 11.48 16.81 13.79
CA GLY A 194 12.81 16.79 13.19
C GLY A 194 13.46 18.17 13.06
N ALA A 195 14.78 18.24 13.18
CA ALA A 195 15.55 19.45 12.91
C ALA A 195 15.82 19.64 11.41
N VAL A 196 16.10 20.88 10.99
CA VAL A 196 16.56 21.17 9.62
C VAL A 196 17.90 20.50 9.40
N GLN A 197 18.00 19.66 8.37
CA GLN A 197 19.20 18.88 8.09
C GLN A 197 19.18 18.30 6.66
N THR A 198 20.27 17.67 6.27
CA THR A 198 20.31 16.77 5.12
C THR A 198 20.56 15.37 5.66
N ILE A 199 19.73 14.41 5.23
CA ILE A 199 19.82 13.01 5.65
C ILE A 199 20.34 12.19 4.47
N GLU A 200 21.36 11.39 4.72
CA GLU A 200 21.76 10.31 3.81
C GLU A 200 20.87 9.10 4.11
N ALA A 201 19.80 8.95 3.35
CA ALA A 201 18.81 7.89 3.54
C ALA A 201 19.24 6.61 2.81
N THR A 202 19.15 5.48 3.49
CA THR A 202 19.34 4.14 2.92
C THR A 202 18.06 3.70 2.21
N VAL A 203 18.20 3.18 1.00
CA VAL A 203 17.11 2.59 0.22
C VAL A 203 16.98 1.12 0.59
N VAL A 204 15.89 0.78 1.29
CA VAL A 204 15.65 -0.55 1.85
C VAL A 204 14.89 -1.45 0.88
N ASP A 205 13.99 -0.89 0.08
CA ASP A 205 13.26 -1.65 -0.95
C ASP A 205 14.19 -1.96 -2.14
N GLU A 206 14.40 -3.23 -2.44
CA GLU A 206 15.32 -3.68 -3.50
C GLU A 206 14.91 -3.17 -4.90
N GLY A 207 13.60 -3.04 -5.16
CA GLY A 207 13.08 -2.48 -6.40
C GLY A 207 13.43 -1.00 -6.56
N LEU A 208 13.24 -0.24 -5.49
CA LEU A 208 13.61 1.17 -5.43
C LEU A 208 15.13 1.36 -5.49
N LYS A 209 15.89 0.48 -4.83
CA LYS A 209 17.36 0.48 -4.83
C LYS A 209 17.92 0.32 -6.23
N GLY A 210 17.33 -0.53 -7.06
CA GLY A 210 17.72 -0.67 -8.47
C GLY A 210 17.55 0.61 -9.30
N GLN A 211 16.65 1.52 -8.89
CA GLN A 211 16.39 2.78 -9.59
C GLN A 211 17.18 3.96 -9.02
N LEU A 212 17.31 4.02 -7.68
CA LEU A 212 17.89 5.17 -6.98
C LEU A 212 19.33 4.94 -6.50
N GLY A 213 19.78 3.69 -6.43
CA GLY A 213 21.00 3.28 -5.74
C GLY A 213 20.75 2.92 -4.28
N GLU A 214 21.82 2.55 -3.56
CA GLU A 214 21.74 2.13 -2.15
C GLU A 214 21.38 3.26 -1.19
N LYS A 215 21.74 4.49 -1.56
CA LYS A 215 21.59 5.67 -0.71
C LYS A 215 21.21 6.88 -1.53
N ILE A 216 20.41 7.74 -0.92
CA ILE A 216 20.01 9.03 -1.48
C ILE A 216 20.18 10.13 -0.45
N SER A 217 20.55 11.32 -0.90
CA SER A 217 20.57 12.50 -0.04
C SER A 217 19.19 13.14 -0.08
N LEU A 218 18.59 13.38 1.09
CA LEU A 218 17.30 14.05 1.24
C LEU A 218 17.45 15.32 2.05
N ARG A 219 16.98 16.45 1.51
CA ARG A 219 17.06 17.74 2.18
C ARG A 219 15.78 18.03 2.97
N PHE A 220 15.92 18.25 4.27
CA PHE A 220 14.85 18.67 5.18
C PHE A 220 15.06 20.12 5.57
N ASP A 221 14.53 21.03 4.75
CA ASP A 221 14.77 22.48 4.85
C ASP A 221 13.81 23.21 5.80
N LYS A 222 12.78 22.53 6.31
CA LYS A 222 11.84 23.07 7.30
C LYS A 222 12.01 22.38 8.66
N ARG A 223 12.08 23.18 9.74
CA ARG A 223 12.15 22.67 11.13
C ARG A 223 10.88 21.92 11.50
N ASP A 224 10.83 21.09 12.53
CA ASP A 224 9.57 20.45 12.98
C ASP A 224 8.95 19.47 11.95
N TRP A 225 9.70 18.98 10.96
CA TRP A 225 9.17 17.94 10.08
C TRP A 225 8.86 16.66 10.88
N ARG A 226 7.99 15.80 10.37
CA ARG A 226 7.45 14.61 11.04
C ARG A 226 8.14 13.35 10.53
N PRO A 227 8.89 12.64 11.40
CA PRO A 227 9.37 11.31 11.08
C PRO A 227 8.23 10.33 10.82
N ALA A 228 8.48 9.29 10.02
CA ALA A 228 7.53 8.21 9.80
C ALA A 228 7.49 7.28 11.03
N ALA A 229 6.90 7.79 12.11
CA ALA A 229 6.81 7.16 13.42
C ALA A 229 5.74 6.05 13.45
N PHE A 230 5.94 5.02 12.63
CA PHE A 230 5.07 3.86 12.53
C PHE A 230 5.75 2.61 13.11
N ARG A 231 4.94 1.67 13.58
CA ARG A 231 5.40 0.36 14.04
C ARG A 231 5.94 -0.42 12.85
N THR A 232 7.24 -0.68 12.85
CA THR A 232 7.95 -1.38 11.76
C THR A 232 7.34 -2.75 11.41
N THR A 233 6.74 -3.43 12.38
CA THR A 233 6.03 -4.71 12.17
C THR A 233 4.71 -4.60 11.39
N LYS A 234 4.20 -3.39 11.16
CA LYS A 234 2.92 -3.13 10.49
C LYS A 234 3.04 -2.37 9.18
N VAL A 235 4.24 -1.95 8.82
CA VAL A 235 4.50 -1.12 7.64
C VAL A 235 5.64 -1.70 6.82
N THR A 236 5.65 -1.38 5.54
CA THR A 236 6.79 -1.61 4.65
C THR A 236 7.62 -0.33 4.62
N THR A 237 8.87 -0.42 5.03
CA THR A 237 9.84 0.69 4.93
C THR A 237 10.53 0.65 3.58
N TYR A 238 10.59 1.80 2.89
CA TYR A 238 11.33 1.95 1.63
C TYR A 238 12.59 2.77 1.80
N LEU A 239 12.55 3.78 2.68
CA LEU A 239 13.67 4.65 3.02
C LEU A 239 13.79 4.76 4.53
N GLU A 240 15.01 4.70 5.02
CA GLU A 240 15.34 4.93 6.43
C GLU A 240 16.63 5.75 6.55
N GLY A 241 16.85 6.38 7.69
CA GLY A 241 18.08 7.12 7.93
C GLY A 241 18.23 7.57 9.37
N GLU A 242 19.45 7.97 9.74
CA GLU A 242 19.73 8.66 11.00
C GLU A 242 19.39 10.15 10.87
N PHE A 243 18.66 10.68 11.84
CA PHE A 243 18.25 12.07 11.89
C PHE A 243 18.26 12.66 13.29
N GLU A 244 18.39 13.99 13.34
CA GLU A 244 18.33 14.77 14.57
C GLU A 244 16.92 15.36 14.79
N LEU A 245 16.41 15.27 16.02
CA LEU A 245 15.18 15.91 16.48
C LEU A 245 15.46 17.33 16.99
N LEU A 246 14.41 18.14 17.16
CA LEU A 246 14.52 19.51 17.66
C LEU A 246 15.11 19.63 19.07
N ASP A 247 15.07 18.56 19.87
CA ASP A 247 15.70 18.50 21.20
C ASP A 247 17.17 18.07 21.17
N GLY A 248 17.74 17.88 19.97
CA GLY A 248 19.12 17.41 19.74
C GLY A 248 19.28 15.89 19.81
N THR A 249 18.22 15.14 20.09
CA THR A 249 18.26 13.67 20.09
C THR A 249 18.50 13.16 18.67
N ARG A 250 19.48 12.27 18.50
CA ARG A 250 19.67 11.52 17.26
C ARG A 250 18.96 10.18 17.30
N ARG A 251 18.36 9.80 16.19
CA ARG A 251 17.58 8.57 16.05
C ARG A 251 17.69 8.04 14.63
N GLU A 252 17.71 6.73 14.49
CA GLU A 252 17.50 6.04 13.24
C GLU A 252 16.01 5.70 13.08
N GLY A 253 15.45 5.91 11.90
CA GLY A 253 14.05 5.57 11.64
C GLY A 253 13.63 5.70 10.19
N ALA A 254 12.41 5.27 9.92
CA ALA A 254 11.84 5.31 8.58
C ALA A 254 11.54 6.75 8.14
N LEU A 255 11.71 7.00 6.83
CA LEU A 255 11.46 8.28 6.16
C LEU A 255 10.39 8.16 5.07
N LEU A 256 10.24 6.97 4.48
CA LEU A 256 9.17 6.60 3.55
C LEU A 256 8.64 5.22 3.90
N VAL A 257 7.34 5.14 4.15
CA VAL A 257 6.65 3.89 4.46
C VAL A 257 5.37 3.73 3.64
N SER A 258 4.90 2.49 3.53
CA SER A 258 3.52 2.21 3.15
C SER A 258 2.92 1.15 4.06
N PHE A 259 1.60 1.11 4.15
CA PHE A 259 0.89 0.01 4.78
C PHE A 259 -0.48 -0.24 4.16
N PRO A 260 -0.91 -1.50 4.08
CA PRO A 260 -2.26 -1.83 3.63
C PRO A 260 -3.27 -1.56 4.74
N TYR A 261 -4.47 -1.14 4.35
CA TYR A 261 -5.63 -1.06 5.22
C TYR A 261 -6.91 -1.44 4.45
N GLY A 262 -7.55 -2.55 4.83
CA GLY A 262 -8.64 -3.13 4.05
C GLY A 262 -8.17 -3.50 2.63
N LYS A 263 -8.77 -2.89 1.61
CA LYS A 263 -8.42 -3.12 0.19
C LYS A 263 -7.48 -2.06 -0.40
N GLY A 264 -7.21 -1.00 0.35
CA GLY A 264 -6.40 0.12 -0.08
C GLY A 264 -5.08 0.20 0.67
N THR A 265 -4.36 1.28 0.42
CA THR A 265 -3.00 1.48 0.91
C THR A 265 -2.81 2.92 1.37
N VAL A 266 -2.03 3.10 2.43
CA VAL A 266 -1.50 4.40 2.85
C VAL A 266 -0.01 4.46 2.52
N VAL A 267 0.44 5.57 1.97
CA VAL A 267 1.85 5.89 1.73
C VAL A 267 2.18 7.17 2.47
N PHE A 268 3.30 7.19 3.20
CA PHE A 268 3.74 8.37 3.95
C PHE A 268 5.20 8.73 3.66
N THR A 269 5.48 10.01 3.41
CA THR A 269 6.84 10.57 3.32
C THR A 269 7.09 11.60 4.41
N SER A 270 8.28 11.57 5.01
CA SER A 270 8.70 12.56 6.01
C SER A 270 9.23 13.86 5.38
N PHE A 271 9.56 13.84 4.09
CA PHE A 271 10.18 14.95 3.36
C PHE A 271 9.18 15.66 2.44
N HIS A 272 9.46 16.93 2.16
CA HIS A 272 8.78 17.71 1.14
C HIS A 272 9.35 17.40 -0.24
N ASN A 273 8.49 17.32 -1.25
CA ASN A 273 8.83 17.07 -2.64
C ASN A 273 9.43 18.31 -3.32
N GLU A 274 8.98 19.53 -2.97
CA GLU A 274 9.45 20.77 -3.62
C GLU A 274 10.94 21.07 -3.33
N ALA A 275 11.40 20.70 -2.12
CA ALA A 275 12.79 20.92 -1.71
C ALA A 275 13.78 20.00 -2.45
N GLN A 276 13.29 18.96 -3.13
CA GLN A 276 14.10 17.95 -3.80
C GLN A 276 14.20 18.26 -5.31
N ASN A 277 15.36 18.70 -5.78
CA ASN A 277 15.55 19.24 -7.13
C ASN A 277 16.59 18.49 -7.98
N SER A 278 17.28 17.51 -7.42
CA SER A 278 18.20 16.63 -8.15
C SER A 278 17.44 15.63 -9.03
N ASP A 279 18.12 15.04 -10.01
CA ASP A 279 17.51 14.05 -10.90
C ASP A 279 17.11 12.76 -10.16
N ILE A 280 17.91 12.33 -9.18
CA ILE A 280 17.60 11.19 -8.30
C ILE A 280 16.33 11.45 -7.50
N GLU A 281 16.18 12.66 -6.98
CA GLU A 281 15.00 13.05 -6.24
C GLU A 281 13.75 13.08 -7.14
N LYS A 282 13.86 13.58 -8.38
CA LYS A 282 12.75 13.49 -9.35
C LYS A 282 12.39 12.05 -9.67
N LEU A 283 13.36 11.13 -9.74
CA LEU A 283 13.11 9.70 -9.91
C LEU A 283 12.36 9.12 -8.70
N LEU A 284 12.74 9.50 -7.48
CA LEU A 284 12.02 9.11 -6.26
C LEU A 284 10.57 9.61 -6.30
N LEU A 285 10.34 10.87 -6.67
CA LEU A 285 9.00 11.45 -6.77
C LEU A 285 8.13 10.73 -7.81
N ARG A 286 8.70 10.40 -8.97
CA ARG A 286 8.02 9.60 -9.99
C ARG A 286 7.68 8.20 -9.48
N TYR A 287 8.64 7.55 -8.81
CA TYR A 287 8.40 6.26 -8.17
C TYR A 287 7.26 6.34 -7.16
N LEU A 288 7.20 7.38 -6.31
CA LEU A 288 6.13 7.56 -5.33
C LEU A 288 4.76 7.67 -5.99
N VAL A 289 4.65 8.45 -7.06
CA VAL A 289 3.39 8.52 -7.82
C VAL A 289 3.02 7.15 -8.35
N PHE A 290 3.93 6.46 -9.04
CA PHE A 290 3.67 5.14 -9.59
C PHE A 290 3.31 4.12 -8.50
N ALA A 291 3.96 4.18 -7.34
CA ALA A 291 3.73 3.26 -6.24
C ALA A 291 2.33 3.49 -5.65
N THR A 292 1.94 4.76 -5.53
CA THR A 292 0.63 5.16 -5.03
C THR A 292 -0.50 4.74 -5.99
N VAL A 293 -0.33 4.97 -7.30
CA VAL A 293 -1.38 4.67 -8.29
C VAL A 293 -1.47 3.19 -8.69
N THR A 294 -0.45 2.39 -8.36
CA THR A 294 -0.42 0.93 -8.59
C THR A 294 -0.58 0.13 -7.29
N ALA A 295 -0.79 0.79 -6.15
CA ALA A 295 -0.78 0.12 -4.85
C ALA A 295 -1.81 -1.01 -4.75
N ARG A 296 -2.98 -0.84 -5.39
CA ARG A 296 -4.03 -1.85 -5.45
C ARG A 296 -3.59 -3.06 -6.26
N GLU A 297 -3.05 -2.84 -7.44
CA GLU A 297 -2.57 -3.91 -8.32
C GLU A 297 -1.43 -4.69 -7.66
N GLN A 298 -0.57 -4.00 -6.90
CA GLN A 298 0.48 -4.65 -6.10
C GLN A 298 -0.09 -5.56 -5.02
N GLU A 299 -1.13 -5.13 -4.31
CA GLU A 299 -1.80 -5.95 -3.31
C GLU A 299 -2.49 -7.17 -3.95
N ASP A 300 -3.15 -6.99 -5.10
CA ASP A 300 -3.75 -8.10 -5.84
C ASP A 300 -2.69 -9.12 -6.29
N VAL A 301 -1.55 -8.66 -6.80
CA VAL A 301 -0.39 -9.51 -7.14
C VAL A 301 0.10 -10.26 -5.89
N ARG A 302 0.27 -9.57 -4.76
CA ARG A 302 0.71 -10.19 -3.51
C ARG A 302 -0.27 -11.28 -3.06
N GLN A 303 -1.56 -11.04 -3.12
CA GLN A 303 -2.60 -12.01 -2.76
C GLN A 303 -2.56 -13.24 -3.67
N VAL A 304 -2.38 -13.06 -4.98
CA VAL A 304 -2.21 -14.16 -5.94
C VAL A 304 -0.98 -15.01 -5.59
N LEU A 305 0.16 -14.36 -5.33
CA LEU A 305 1.41 -15.04 -4.97
C LEU A 305 1.28 -15.83 -3.67
N VAL A 306 0.77 -15.21 -2.61
CA VAL A 306 0.57 -15.85 -1.30
C VAL A 306 -0.38 -17.04 -1.41
N LYS A 307 -1.50 -16.92 -2.12
CA LYS A 307 -2.42 -18.04 -2.38
C LYS A 307 -1.76 -19.18 -3.17
N GLY A 308 -0.79 -18.85 -4.03
CA GLY A 308 0.02 -19.82 -4.77
C GLY A 308 1.17 -20.43 -3.96
N GLY A 309 1.42 -19.96 -2.73
CA GLY A 309 2.56 -20.35 -1.91
C GLY A 309 3.89 -19.72 -2.34
N PHE A 310 3.85 -18.66 -3.15
CA PHE A 310 5.03 -17.94 -3.62
C PHE A 310 5.38 -16.78 -2.70
N SER A 311 6.67 -16.52 -2.54
CA SER A 311 7.23 -15.36 -1.87
C SER A 311 7.86 -14.42 -2.91
N PRO A 312 7.53 -13.13 -2.92
CA PRO A 312 8.16 -12.17 -3.83
C PRO A 312 9.65 -12.03 -3.50
N ARG A 313 10.50 -12.05 -4.54
CA ARG A 313 11.96 -11.91 -4.45
C ARG A 313 12.47 -10.61 -5.06
N GLN A 314 11.88 -10.23 -6.19
CA GLN A 314 12.15 -8.96 -6.85
C GLN A 314 10.83 -8.31 -7.23
N ARG A 315 10.74 -6.99 -7.02
CA ARG A 315 9.61 -6.17 -7.47
C ARG A 315 10.15 -4.94 -8.16
N ASN A 316 9.77 -4.73 -9.41
CA ASN A 316 10.11 -3.54 -10.16
C ASN A 316 8.83 -2.73 -10.43
N LEU A 317 8.88 -1.46 -10.11
CA LEU A 317 7.85 -0.48 -10.46
C LEU A 317 8.33 0.29 -11.68
N LEU A 318 7.59 0.18 -12.77
CA LEU A 318 8.00 0.62 -14.09
C LEU A 318 6.89 1.45 -14.73
N ALA A 319 7.26 2.18 -15.79
CA ALA A 319 6.31 2.89 -16.62
C ALA A 319 6.71 2.76 -18.09
N LEU A 320 5.71 2.79 -18.99
CA LEU A 320 5.90 2.70 -20.43
C LEU A 320 5.09 3.77 -21.18
N THR A 321 5.65 4.23 -22.30
CA THR A 321 4.95 4.99 -23.34
C THR A 321 4.88 4.16 -24.63
N THR A 322 3.84 4.34 -25.46
CA THR A 322 3.66 3.55 -26.71
C THR A 322 4.88 3.60 -27.65
N GLU A 323 5.61 4.72 -27.65
CA GLU A 323 6.77 4.97 -28.52
C GLU A 323 8.09 4.51 -27.88
N GLU A 324 8.07 4.05 -26.63
CA GLU A 324 9.28 3.61 -25.92
C GLU A 324 9.69 2.18 -26.31
N GLN A 325 11.00 1.93 -26.19
CA GLN A 325 11.55 0.61 -26.40
C GLN A 325 11.09 -0.36 -25.30
N PRO A 326 10.97 -1.66 -25.60
CA PRO A 326 10.72 -2.67 -24.59
C PRO A 326 11.73 -2.59 -23.45
N ILE A 327 11.25 -2.69 -22.21
CA ILE A 327 12.11 -2.74 -21.03
C ILE A 327 12.63 -4.16 -20.87
N THR A 328 13.95 -4.34 -20.86
CA THR A 328 14.60 -5.63 -20.69
C THR A 328 15.49 -5.63 -19.47
N ASP A 329 15.37 -6.67 -18.65
CA ASP A 329 16.17 -6.84 -17.44
C ASP A 329 16.24 -8.34 -17.10
N SER A 330 16.82 -8.70 -15.96
CA SER A 330 17.10 -10.08 -15.59
C SER A 330 16.97 -10.36 -14.11
N TYR A 331 16.64 -11.61 -13.81
CA TYR A 331 16.58 -12.16 -12.46
C TYR A 331 17.56 -13.32 -12.32
N GLN A 332 18.32 -13.35 -11.23
CA GLN A 332 19.19 -14.47 -10.90
C GLN A 332 18.41 -15.46 -10.02
N HIS A 333 18.07 -16.62 -10.58
CA HIS A 333 17.43 -17.71 -9.82
C HIS A 333 18.51 -18.63 -9.27
N GLU A 334 18.52 -18.84 -7.95
CA GLU A 334 19.63 -19.53 -7.26
C GLU A 334 19.39 -21.03 -7.07
N GLU A 335 18.13 -21.47 -7.11
CA GLU A 335 17.72 -22.85 -6.81
C GLU A 335 16.89 -23.43 -7.95
N VAL A 336 16.74 -24.75 -8.01
CA VAL A 336 15.80 -25.38 -8.95
C VAL A 336 14.43 -25.41 -8.29
N GLY A 337 13.42 -24.82 -8.92
CA GLY A 337 12.08 -24.87 -8.34
C GLY A 337 11.04 -24.05 -9.09
N PRO A 338 9.83 -23.91 -8.52
CA PRO A 338 8.80 -23.10 -9.12
C PRO A 338 9.16 -21.61 -9.11
N LEU A 339 9.11 -20.99 -10.28
CA LEU A 339 9.34 -19.55 -10.48
C LEU A 339 8.10 -18.93 -11.14
N GLN A 340 7.69 -17.75 -10.68
CA GLN A 340 6.55 -17.04 -11.23
C GLN A 340 6.90 -15.58 -11.50
N PHE A 341 6.63 -15.15 -12.74
CA PHE A 341 6.67 -13.74 -13.14
C PHE A 341 5.24 -13.23 -13.20
N VAL A 342 4.94 -12.16 -12.48
CA VAL A 342 3.62 -11.52 -12.46
C VAL A 342 3.74 -10.09 -12.94
N LEU A 343 3.09 -9.77 -14.06
CA LEU A 343 2.98 -8.41 -14.57
C LEU A 343 1.67 -7.82 -14.05
N GLY A 344 1.73 -6.88 -13.11
CA GLY A 344 0.58 -6.26 -12.46
C GLY A 344 0.26 -4.89 -13.02
N PHE A 345 -0.95 -4.70 -13.55
CA PHE A 345 -1.45 -3.42 -14.04
C PHE A 345 -2.98 -3.44 -14.19
N ALA A 346 -3.58 -2.26 -14.10
CA ALA A 346 -5.03 -2.09 -14.17
C ALA A 346 -5.55 -2.24 -15.60
N ASN A 347 -6.76 -2.79 -15.74
CA ASN A 347 -7.50 -2.82 -17.00
C ASN A 347 -8.00 -1.43 -17.40
N ARG A 348 -7.10 -0.62 -17.96
CA ARG A 348 -7.36 0.78 -18.36
C ARG A 348 -7.09 1.01 -19.83
N GLY A 349 -7.37 0.01 -20.67
CA GLY A 349 -7.09 0.06 -22.10
C GLY A 349 -5.61 -0.11 -22.47
N ALA A 350 -4.77 -0.50 -21.50
CA ALA A 350 -3.42 -0.96 -21.79
C ALA A 350 -3.45 -2.42 -22.23
N ARG A 351 -2.50 -2.80 -23.08
CA ARG A 351 -2.18 -4.16 -23.44
C ARG A 351 -0.66 -4.30 -23.43
N LEU A 352 -0.16 -5.11 -22.51
CA LEU A 352 1.26 -5.33 -22.31
C LEU A 352 1.61 -6.77 -22.62
N ARG A 353 2.83 -6.96 -23.11
CA ARG A 353 3.42 -8.27 -23.38
C ARG A 353 4.62 -8.49 -22.46
N LEU A 354 4.64 -9.64 -21.81
CA LEU A 354 5.80 -10.15 -21.08
C LEU A 354 6.41 -11.32 -21.83
N THR A 355 7.70 -11.22 -22.12
CA THR A 355 8.53 -12.31 -22.62
C THR A 355 9.52 -12.69 -21.52
N VAL A 356 9.67 -13.98 -21.24
CA VAL A 356 10.63 -14.54 -20.27
C VAL A 356 11.51 -15.56 -20.99
N THR A 357 12.82 -15.41 -20.88
CA THR A 357 13.82 -16.28 -21.50
C THR A 357 14.63 -16.98 -20.41
N SER A 358 14.61 -18.31 -20.41
CA SER A 358 15.36 -19.15 -19.49
C SER A 358 16.87 -19.07 -19.72
N PRO A 359 17.70 -19.52 -18.75
CA PRO A 359 19.15 -19.64 -18.94
C PRO A 359 19.56 -20.52 -20.13
N GLY A 360 18.70 -21.46 -20.54
CA GLY A 360 18.91 -22.33 -21.69
C GLY A 360 18.42 -21.75 -23.02
N GLY A 361 17.90 -20.53 -23.04
CA GLY A 361 17.37 -19.87 -24.25
C GLY A 361 15.92 -20.19 -24.59
N GLU A 362 15.24 -21.06 -23.83
CA GLU A 362 13.80 -21.28 -23.99
C GLU A 362 13.02 -20.01 -23.67
N ARG A 363 12.05 -19.65 -24.52
CA ARG A 363 11.27 -18.42 -24.43
C ARG A 363 9.80 -18.71 -24.16
N LEU A 364 9.25 -18.03 -23.15
CA LEU A 364 7.83 -18.01 -22.81
C LEU A 364 7.28 -16.60 -23.03
N GLU A 365 6.05 -16.48 -23.51
CA GLU A 365 5.44 -15.19 -23.83
C GLU A 365 3.97 -15.18 -23.45
N LYS A 366 3.51 -14.03 -22.94
CA LYS A 366 2.09 -13.79 -22.67
C LYS A 366 1.78 -12.30 -22.83
N SER A 367 0.65 -12.01 -23.46
CA SER A 367 0.09 -10.67 -23.55
C SER A 367 -1.26 -10.63 -22.83
N GLY A 368 -1.59 -9.49 -22.25
CA GLY A 368 -2.86 -9.29 -21.54
C GLY A 368 -3.23 -7.83 -21.42
N GLN A 369 -4.49 -7.56 -21.05
CA GLN A 369 -5.02 -6.22 -20.83
C GLN A 369 -5.08 -5.82 -19.35
N GLU A 370 -4.73 -6.75 -18.47
CA GLU A 370 -4.73 -6.60 -17.01
C GLU A 370 -3.72 -7.55 -16.41
N THR A 371 -3.58 -7.53 -15.08
CA THR A 371 -2.65 -8.41 -14.35
C THR A 371 -2.66 -9.86 -14.82
N PHE A 372 -1.47 -10.38 -15.18
CA PHE A 372 -1.30 -11.77 -15.57
C PHE A 372 0.04 -12.34 -15.12
N SER A 373 0.18 -13.66 -15.14
CA SER A 373 1.43 -14.33 -14.80
C SER A 373 1.89 -15.36 -15.82
N ILE A 374 3.21 -15.59 -15.84
CA ILE A 374 3.90 -16.73 -16.47
C ILE A 374 4.51 -17.54 -15.32
N ARG A 375 4.12 -18.82 -15.22
CA ARG A 375 4.61 -19.74 -14.19
C ARG A 375 5.48 -20.81 -14.84
N ILE A 376 6.60 -21.13 -14.20
CA ILE A 376 7.54 -22.17 -14.59
C ILE A 376 7.65 -23.14 -13.41
N GLU A 377 7.16 -24.38 -13.56
CA GLU A 377 7.10 -25.35 -12.45
C GLU A 377 8.47 -25.87 -12.00
N GLN A 378 9.44 -25.89 -12.92
CA GLN A 378 10.78 -26.44 -12.72
C GLN A 378 11.81 -25.50 -13.36
N ALA A 379 11.89 -24.27 -12.83
CA ALA A 379 12.82 -23.28 -13.31
C ALA A 379 14.26 -23.72 -12.99
N LYS A 380 15.15 -23.60 -13.99
CA LYS A 380 16.57 -23.89 -13.84
C LYS A 380 17.27 -22.75 -13.11
N VAL A 381 18.29 -23.09 -12.32
CA VAL A 381 19.25 -22.14 -11.77
C VAL A 381 19.90 -21.34 -12.90
N GLY A 382 20.07 -20.04 -12.68
CA GLY A 382 20.78 -19.16 -13.60
C GLY A 382 20.07 -17.85 -13.84
N LYS A 383 20.60 -17.10 -14.81
CA LYS A 383 20.09 -15.80 -15.21
C LYS A 383 18.88 -15.96 -16.13
N TRP A 384 17.71 -15.58 -15.63
CA TRP A 384 16.48 -15.43 -16.40
C TRP A 384 16.41 -14.01 -16.96
N GLN A 385 16.13 -13.85 -18.23
CA GLN A 385 15.90 -12.54 -18.84
C GLN A 385 14.39 -12.33 -19.01
N TYR A 386 13.93 -11.11 -18.83
CA TYR A 386 12.56 -10.75 -19.16
C TYR A 386 12.52 -9.45 -19.94
N THR A 387 11.52 -9.35 -20.83
CA THR A 387 11.25 -8.17 -21.64
C THR A 387 9.77 -7.82 -21.53
N ILE A 388 9.47 -6.57 -21.17
CA ILE A 388 8.11 -6.03 -21.20
C ILE A 388 8.00 -5.08 -22.39
N ALA A 389 7.04 -5.35 -23.28
CA ALA A 389 6.77 -4.51 -24.45
C ALA A 389 5.36 -3.91 -24.37
N PRO A 390 5.19 -2.61 -24.63
CA PRO A 390 3.86 -2.02 -24.80
C PRO A 390 3.30 -2.44 -26.16
N GLU A 391 2.20 -3.19 -26.18
CA GLU A 391 1.43 -3.41 -27.42
C GLU A 391 0.45 -2.26 -27.63
N GLN A 392 -0.13 -1.76 -26.53
CA GLN A 392 -1.00 -0.60 -26.48
C GLN A 392 -0.90 0.01 -25.08
N VAL A 393 -0.76 1.33 -24.96
CA VAL A 393 -0.95 2.02 -23.69
C VAL A 393 -1.85 3.24 -23.87
N PRO A 394 -2.75 3.52 -22.91
CA PRO A 394 -3.76 4.58 -23.03
C PRO A 394 -3.17 5.99 -22.88
N TYR A 395 -1.99 6.12 -22.26
CA TYR A 395 -1.32 7.38 -22.00
C TYR A 395 0.18 7.15 -21.78
N ARG A 396 0.97 8.23 -21.86
CA ARG A 396 2.42 8.22 -21.58
C ARG A 396 2.69 7.92 -20.10
N ASN A 397 3.79 7.26 -19.80
CA ASN A 397 4.14 6.84 -18.44
C ASN A 397 3.05 5.95 -17.80
N PHE A 398 2.47 5.02 -18.56
CA PHE A 398 1.51 4.06 -18.01
C PHE A 398 2.19 3.18 -16.96
N PRO A 399 1.75 3.22 -15.69
CA PRO A 399 2.46 2.58 -14.60
C PRO A 399 2.07 1.10 -14.52
N PHE A 400 3.05 0.25 -14.25
CA PHE A 400 2.86 -1.18 -14.04
C PHE A 400 3.95 -1.74 -13.13
N THR A 401 3.75 -2.99 -12.70
CA THR A 401 4.70 -3.68 -11.85
C THR A 401 5.10 -5.02 -12.45
N LEU A 402 6.35 -5.40 -12.27
CA LEU A 402 6.79 -6.78 -12.46
C LEU A 402 7.23 -7.33 -11.11
N THR A 403 6.62 -8.43 -10.68
CA THR A 403 7.06 -9.17 -9.50
C THR A 403 7.58 -10.54 -9.93
N VAL A 404 8.80 -10.86 -9.51
CA VAL A 404 9.38 -12.20 -9.63
C VAL A 404 9.29 -12.86 -8.27
N ALA A 405 8.72 -14.06 -8.23
CA ALA A 405 8.46 -14.78 -7.00
C ALA A 405 8.87 -16.25 -7.11
N GLU A 406 9.36 -16.77 -6.00
CA GLU A 406 9.80 -18.15 -5.85
C GLU A 406 8.93 -18.84 -4.81
N LYS A 407 8.69 -20.14 -4.98
CA LYS A 407 8.04 -20.93 -3.93
C LYS A 407 9.05 -21.21 -2.83
N ALA A 408 8.69 -20.95 -1.57
CA ALA A 408 9.56 -21.34 -0.46
C ALA A 408 9.64 -22.88 -0.40
N ASP A 409 10.84 -23.41 -0.17
CA ASP A 409 11.03 -24.81 0.18
C ASP A 409 10.21 -25.09 1.46
N GLN A 410 9.26 -26.02 1.34
CA GLN A 410 8.44 -26.48 2.48
C GLN A 410 9.13 -27.58 3.25
#